data_AF-A0A6P1HIG7-F1
#
_entry.id   AF-A0A6P1HIG7-F1
#
_cell.length_a   1.000
_cell.length_b   1.000
_cell.length_c   1.000
_cell.angle_alpha   90.00
_cell.angle_beta   90.00
_cell.angle_gamma   90.00
#
_symmetry.space_group_name_H-M   'P 1'
#
loop_
_entity.id
_entity.type
_entity.pdbx_description
1 polymer ?
#
loop_
_entity_poly.entity_id
_entity_poly.type
_entity_poly.pdbx_seq_one_letter_code
_entity_poly.pdbx_strand_id
1 'polypeptide(L)'
;MNTVLRVMGIIAIITSIVVGIATKSFWGCLFWVTGGACIAAILFALDLIIDNQKHISELLQKSVHTKKLRTTYKTCPKCGYEHDETRKSCPKCGHRM
;
A
#
# COMPACT_ATOMS: atom_id res chain seq x y z
N MET A 1 9.64 -2.81 5.81
CA MET A 1 9.47 -1.89 6.96
C MET A 1 8.02 -1.95 7.44
N ASN A 2 7.75 -2.84 8.38
CA ASN A 2 6.55 -2.86 9.21
C ASN A 2 6.94 -3.32 10.63
N THR A 3 8.16 -2.97 11.05
CA THR A 3 8.67 -3.23 12.41
C THR A 3 7.68 -2.68 13.45
N VAL A 4 6.99 -1.59 13.12
CA VAL A 4 5.91 -1.02 13.94
C VAL A 4 4.73 -1.99 14.11
N LEU A 5 4.19 -2.58 13.02
CA LEU A 5 3.06 -3.52 13.10
C LEU A 5 3.44 -4.77 13.90
N ARG A 6 4.67 -5.26 13.70
CA ARG A 6 5.23 -6.40 14.44
C ARG A 6 5.40 -6.12 15.92
N VAL A 7 5.97 -4.96 16.26
CA VAL A 7 6.15 -4.50 17.65
C VAL A 7 4.79 -4.29 18.31
N MET A 8 3.83 -3.66 17.63
CA MET A 8 2.47 -3.48 18.13
C MET A 8 1.75 -4.82 18.38
N GLY A 9 1.94 -5.81 17.50
CA GLY A 9 1.41 -7.16 17.70
C GLY A 9 1.99 -7.84 18.94
N ILE A 10 3.31 -7.74 19.16
CA ILE A 10 3.98 -8.29 20.35
C ILE A 10 3.47 -7.60 21.62
N ILE A 11 3.38 -6.25 21.61
CA ILE A 11 2.85 -5.48 22.75
C ILE A 11 1.41 -5.88 23.06
N ALA A 12 0.56 -6.05 22.04
CA ALA A 12 -0.83 -6.46 22.23
C ALA A 12 -0.93 -7.82 22.95
N ILE A 13 -0.11 -8.80 22.57
CA ILE A 13 -0.05 -10.11 23.23
C ILE A 13 0.39 -9.98 24.69
N ILE A 14 1.42 -9.17 24.97
CA ILE A 14 1.90 -8.98 26.34
C ILE A 14 0.83 -8.31 27.20
N THR A 15 0.20 -7.25 26.69
CA THR A 15 -0.87 -6.54 27.43
C THR A 15 -2.07 -7.44 27.70
N SER A 16 -2.44 -8.33 26.77
CA SER A 16 -3.57 -9.23 26.99
C SER A 16 -3.32 -10.27 28.07
N ILE A 17 -2.10 -10.78 28.16
CA ILE A 17 -1.68 -11.71 29.23
C ILE A 17 -1.71 -11.00 30.58
N VAL A 18 -1.12 -9.80 30.68
CA VAL A 18 -1.05 -9.04 31.94
C VAL A 18 -2.45 -8.66 32.46
N VAL A 19 -3.32 -8.14 31.59
CA VAL A 19 -4.69 -7.76 31.98
C VAL A 19 -5.53 -8.99 32.31
N GLY A 20 -5.37 -10.09 31.57
CA GLY A 20 -6.04 -11.36 31.86
C GLY A 20 -5.73 -11.88 33.27
N ILE A 21 -4.46 -11.86 33.67
CA ILE A 21 -4.02 -12.30 35.02
C ILE A 21 -4.53 -11.34 36.11
N ALA A 22 -4.53 -10.03 35.87
CA ALA A 22 -4.94 -9.03 36.85
C ALA A 22 -6.44 -9.07 37.18
N THR A 23 -7.28 -9.52 36.24
CA THR A 23 -8.75 -9.48 36.39
C THR A 23 -9.28 -10.49 37.43
N LYS A 24 -8.48 -11.48 37.87
CA LYS A 24 -8.83 -12.53 38.86
C LYS A 24 -10.15 -13.28 38.56
N SER A 25 -10.68 -13.15 37.35
CA SER A 25 -11.93 -13.77 36.90
C SER A 25 -11.62 -14.67 35.71
N PHE A 26 -12.02 -15.93 35.83
CA PHE A 26 -11.74 -16.98 34.85
C PHE A 26 -12.27 -16.62 33.45
N TRP A 27 -13.51 -16.12 33.37
CA TRP A 27 -14.12 -15.69 32.11
C TRP A 27 -13.47 -14.44 31.51
N GLY A 28 -13.04 -13.50 32.36
CA GLY A 28 -12.31 -12.30 31.91
C GLY A 28 -10.96 -12.64 31.28
N CYS A 29 -10.25 -13.60 31.86
CA CYS A 29 -8.97 -14.08 31.33
C CYS A 29 -9.15 -14.77 29.98
N LEU A 30 -10.21 -15.58 29.83
CA LEU A 30 -10.50 -16.32 28.60
C LEU A 30 -10.82 -15.39 27.41
N PHE A 31 -11.62 -14.34 27.63
CA PHE A 31 -11.91 -13.33 26.61
C PHE A 31 -10.71 -12.45 26.25
N TRP A 32 -9.89 -12.07 27.24
CA TRP A 32 -8.70 -11.25 26.99
C TRP A 32 -7.63 -12.01 26.21
N VAL A 33 -7.37 -13.27 26.56
CA VAL A 33 -6.37 -14.10 25.88
C VAL A 33 -6.82 -14.43 24.45
N THR A 34 -8.07 -14.84 24.25
CA THR A 34 -8.60 -15.13 22.90
C THR A 34 -8.69 -13.87 22.05
N GLY A 35 -9.21 -12.77 22.60
CA GLY A 35 -9.29 -11.48 21.90
C GLY A 35 -7.91 -10.94 21.51
N GLY A 36 -6.94 -10.97 22.43
CA GLY A 36 -5.56 -10.56 22.16
C GLY A 36 -4.89 -11.41 21.10
N ALA A 37 -5.08 -12.74 21.13
CA ALA A 37 -4.56 -13.64 20.11
C ALA A 37 -5.17 -13.38 18.72
N CYS A 38 -6.48 -13.13 18.64
CA CYS A 38 -7.16 -12.78 17.38
C CYS A 38 -6.62 -11.47 16.80
N ILE A 39 -6.47 -10.42 17.63
CA ILE A 39 -5.94 -9.12 17.20
C ILE A 39 -4.51 -9.27 16.70
N ALA A 40 -3.66 -10.02 17.41
CA ALA A 40 -2.30 -10.28 16.97
C ALA A 40 -2.25 -11.03 15.63
N ALA A 41 -3.07 -12.07 15.45
CA ALA A 41 -3.14 -12.83 14.20
C ALA A 41 -3.53 -11.92 13.02
N ILE A 42 -4.48 -11.01 13.21
CA ILE A 42 -4.88 -10.04 12.19
C ILE A 42 -3.72 -9.09 11.86
N LEU A 43 -3.03 -8.55 12.87
CA LEU A 43 -1.88 -7.66 12.66
C LEU A 43 -0.72 -8.34 11.92
N PHE A 44 -0.44 -9.61 12.23
CA PHE A 44 0.58 -10.40 11.51
C PHE A 44 0.15 -10.73 10.07
N ALA A 45 -1.12 -11.06 9.85
CA ALA A 45 -1.64 -11.28 8.50
C ALA A 45 -1.55 -10.00 7.65
N LEU A 46 -1.86 -8.84 8.23
CA LEU A 46 -1.68 -7.53 7.59
C LEU A 46 -0.20 -7.26 7.27
N ASP A 47 0.72 -7.62 8.17
CA ASP A 47 2.16 -7.48 7.94
C ASP A 47 2.61 -8.21 6.65
N LEU A 48 2.15 -9.45 6.50
CA LEU A 48 2.44 -10.30 5.35
C LEU A 48 1.87 -9.73 4.04
N ILE A 49 0.63 -9.26 4.05
CA ILE A 49 -0.04 -8.71 2.87
C ILE A 49 0.66 -7.43 2.41
N ILE A 50 0.97 -6.53 3.35
CA ILE A 50 1.59 -5.23 3.04
C ILE A 50 2.99 -5.42 2.47
N ASP A 51 3.79 -6.34 3.00
CA ASP A 51 5.13 -6.59 2.47
C ASP A 51 5.10 -7.17 1.05
N ASN A 52 4.11 -7.98 0.71
CA ASN A 52 3.93 -8.47 -0.66
C ASN A 52 3.52 -7.35 -1.66
N GLN A 53 2.75 -6.35 -1.19
CA GLN A 53 2.30 -5.23 -2.04
C GLN A 53 3.40 -4.21 -2.34
N LYS A 54 4.43 -4.07 -1.49
CA LYS A 54 5.53 -3.10 -1.69
C LYS A 54 6.26 -3.33 -3.01
N HIS A 55 6.58 -4.58 -3.32
CA HIS A 55 7.30 -4.93 -4.54
C HIS A 55 6.53 -4.55 -5.83
N ILE A 56 5.20 -4.70 -5.81
CA ILE A 56 4.34 -4.33 -6.95
C ILE A 56 4.38 -2.81 -7.18
N SER A 57 4.35 -2.02 -6.11
CA SER A 57 4.35 -0.56 -6.22
C SER A 57 5.64 -0.01 -6.84
N GLU A 58 6.79 -0.61 -6.53
CA GLU A 58 8.09 -0.24 -7.09
C GLU A 58 8.17 -0.58 -8.59
N LEU A 59 7.69 -1.77 -8.97
CA LEU A 59 7.59 -2.17 -10.37
C LEU A 59 6.68 -1.22 -11.17
N LEU A 60 5.53 -0.82 -10.60
CA LEU A 60 4.63 0.14 -11.22
C LEU A 60 5.28 1.52 -11.35
N GLN A 61 5.95 2.02 -10.30
CA GLN A 61 6.60 3.33 -10.35
C GLN A 61 7.75 3.37 -11.37
N LYS A 62 8.51 2.27 -11.47
CA LYS A 62 9.57 2.11 -12.48
C LYS A 62 9.01 2.07 -13.90
N SER A 63 7.92 1.33 -14.12
CA SER A 63 7.26 1.26 -15.45
C SER A 63 6.65 2.59 -15.88
N VAL A 64 5.99 3.32 -14.97
CA VAL A 64 5.47 4.68 -15.23
C VAL A 64 6.60 5.65 -15.52
N HIS A 65 7.68 5.61 -14.74
CA HIS A 65 8.83 6.49 -14.97
C HIS A 65 9.50 6.18 -16.31
N THR A 66 9.69 4.90 -16.63
CA THR A 66 10.23 4.46 -17.93
C THR A 66 9.32 4.86 -19.08
N LYS A 67 7.99 4.76 -18.91
CA LYS A 67 7.02 5.21 -19.91
C LYS A 67 7.12 6.72 -20.11
N LYS A 68 7.18 7.51 -19.04
CA LYS A 68 7.35 8.98 -19.10
C LYS A 68 8.64 9.38 -19.80
N LEU A 69 9.73 8.64 -19.56
CA LEU A 69 11.02 8.86 -20.24
C LEU A 69 10.98 8.52 -21.73
N ARG A 70 10.18 7.52 -22.13
CA ARG A 70 9.96 7.12 -23.53
C ARG A 70 8.88 7.93 -24.23
N THR A 71 8.18 8.83 -23.53
CA THR A 71 7.16 9.66 -24.15
C THR A 71 7.86 10.88 -24.76
N THR A 72 8.19 10.82 -26.05
CA THR A 72 8.66 12.01 -26.76
C THR A 72 7.47 12.90 -27.07
N TYR A 73 7.65 14.21 -26.92
CA TYR A 73 6.62 15.20 -27.20
C TYR A 73 6.85 15.82 -28.57
N LYS A 74 5.77 16.07 -29.31
CA LYS A 74 5.77 16.83 -30.56
C LYS A 74 4.82 18.03 -30.48
N THR A 75 5.18 19.10 -31.16
CA THR A 75 4.39 20.33 -31.22
C THR A 75 3.43 20.26 -32.42
N CYS A 76 2.16 20.57 -32.20
CA CYS A 76 1.18 20.63 -33.29
C CYS A 76 1.50 21.79 -34.27
N PRO A 77 1.62 21.55 -35.59
CA PRO A 77 1.91 22.62 -36.54
C PRO A 77 0.75 23.61 -36.72
N LYS A 78 -0.49 23.20 -36.40
CA LYS A 78 -1.68 24.04 -36.58
C LYS A 78 -1.98 24.95 -35.39
N CYS A 79 -1.80 24.47 -34.16
CA CYS A 79 -2.20 25.21 -32.95
C CYS A 79 -1.09 25.38 -31.91
N GLY A 80 0.12 24.89 -32.19
CA GLY A 80 1.28 25.01 -31.29
C GLY A 80 1.21 24.15 -30.02
N TYR A 81 0.21 23.27 -29.88
CA TYR A 81 0.06 22.46 -28.67
C TYR A 81 1.02 21.26 -28.63
N GLU A 82 1.80 21.15 -27.56
CA GLU A 82 2.70 20.01 -27.30
C GLU A 82 1.95 18.81 -26.72
N HIS A 83 2.19 17.64 -27.31
CA HIS A 83 1.57 16.39 -26.88
C HIS A 83 2.41 15.19 -27.31
N ASP A 84 2.10 14.03 -26.73
CA ASP A 84 2.76 12.75 -27.02
C ASP A 84 2.81 12.44 -28.51
N GLU A 85 4.01 12.13 -29.02
CA GLU A 85 4.27 11.84 -30.43
C GLU A 85 3.49 10.64 -30.97
N THR A 86 3.14 9.69 -30.11
CA THR A 86 2.39 8.48 -30.46
C THR A 86 0.95 8.78 -30.86
N ARG A 87 0.44 9.97 -30.54
CA ARG A 87 -0.90 10.39 -30.95
C ARG A 87 -0.89 10.80 -32.43
N LYS A 88 -1.78 10.17 -33.19
CA LYS A 88 -2.02 10.47 -34.62
C LYS A 88 -2.80 11.77 -34.84
N SER A 89 -3.37 12.35 -33.78
CA SER A 89 -4.17 13.58 -33.86
C SER A 89 -3.95 14.46 -32.63
N CYS A 90 -4.03 15.78 -32.85
CA CYS A 90 -3.93 16.77 -31.80
C CYS A 90 -5.12 16.64 -30.83
N PRO A 91 -4.88 16.45 -29.53
CA PRO A 91 -5.97 16.40 -28.55
C PRO A 91 -6.65 17.77 -28.35
N LYS A 92 -5.99 18.87 -28.71
CA LYS A 92 -6.54 20.23 -28.52
C LYS A 92 -7.36 20.71 -29.71
N CYS A 93 -6.91 20.47 -30.94
CA CYS A 93 -7.54 21.02 -32.15
C CYS A 93 -8.01 19.97 -33.16
N GLY A 94 -7.83 18.68 -32.88
CA GLY A 94 -8.25 17.57 -33.75
C GLY A 94 -7.44 17.40 -35.05
N HIS A 95 -6.44 18.23 -35.31
CA HIS A 95 -5.60 18.12 -36.51
C HIS A 95 -4.82 16.80 -36.54
N ARG A 96 -4.86 16.05 -37.65
CA ARG A 96 -4.06 14.84 -37.83
C ARG A 96 -2.59 15.21 -38.06
N MET A 97 -1.70 14.54 -37.33
CA MET A 97 -0.26 14.75 -37.28
C MET A 97 0.46 13.87 -38.28
#